data_AF-A0A1U7W6Z5-F1
#
_entry.id   AF-A0A1U7W6Z5-F1
#
_cell.length_a   1.000
_cell.length_b   1.000
_cell.length_c   1.000
_cell.angle_alpha   90.00
_cell.angle_beta   90.00
_cell.angle_gamma   90.00
#
_symmetry.space_group_name_H-M   'P 1'
#
loop_
_entity.id
_entity.type
_entity.pdbx_description
1 polymer ?
#
loop_
_entity_poly.entity_id
_entity_poly.type
_entity_poly.pdbx_seq_one_letter_code
_entity_poly.pdbx_strand_id
1 'polypeptide(L)'
;MAIKLVVGGQHIHVISAYIPLADLGEEVKRHLWKDLDEVLQGVPHSDKLFIGVDFNGVIGASASGYDEVHDDFNFGYRSEGGTLLLDFASAFDLVIANSCFHKREEHLVTFHNMVSKSHIDYLLFRRCNRGLCSDCKVIPTENIVT
;
A
#
# COMPACT_ATOMS: atom_id res chain seq x y z
N MET A 1 6.68 -11.33 -3.59
CA MET A 1 5.89 -12.56 -3.83
C MET A 1 4.61 -12.20 -4.55
N ALA A 2 4.16 -13.00 -5.52
CA ALA A 2 2.86 -12.83 -6.17
C ALA A 2 2.13 -14.18 -6.19
N ILE A 3 0.85 -14.18 -5.81
CA ILE A 3 0.00 -15.37 -5.77
C ILE A 3 -1.29 -15.08 -6.53
N LYS A 4 -1.69 -16.01 -7.40
CA LYS A 4 -3.00 -16.01 -8.05
C LYS A 4 -3.92 -17.05 -7.40
N LEU A 5 -5.13 -16.63 -7.06
CA LEU A 5 -6.17 -17.44 -6.44
C LEU A 5 -7.45 -17.36 -7.28
N VAL A 6 -8.30 -18.38 -7.17
CA VAL A 6 -9.66 -18.38 -7.74
C VAL A 6 -10.65 -18.60 -6.61
N VAL A 7 -11.48 -17.60 -6.32
CA VAL A 7 -12.45 -17.61 -5.21
C VAL A 7 -13.82 -17.26 -5.76
N GLY A 8 -14.81 -18.15 -5.59
CA GLY A 8 -16.17 -17.92 -6.09
C GLY A 8 -16.24 -17.66 -7.60
N GLY A 9 -15.33 -18.26 -8.38
CA GLY A 9 -15.22 -18.04 -9.82
C GLY A 9 -14.49 -16.75 -10.23
N GLN A 10 -13.98 -15.97 -9.28
CA GLN A 10 -13.23 -14.74 -9.55
C GLN A 10 -11.73 -14.97 -9.38
N HIS A 11 -10.95 -14.43 -10.32
CA HIS A 11 -9.50 -14.40 -10.20
C HIS A 11 -9.06 -13.25 -9.29
N ILE A 12 -8.22 -13.58 -8.31
CA ILE A 12 -7.66 -12.64 -7.34
C ILE A 12 -6.14 -12.78 -7.36
N HIS A 13 -5.44 -11.67 -7.51
CA HIS A 13 -3.99 -11.59 -7.42
C HIS A 13 -3.63 -10.87 -6.12
N VAL A 14 -2.75 -11.50 -5.35
CA VAL A 14 -2.20 -10.93 -4.11
C VAL A 14 -0.70 -10.81 -4.30
N ILE A 15 -0.21 -9.58 -4.27
CA ILE A 15 1.20 -9.24 -4.35
C ILE A 15 1.63 -8.79 -2.97
N SER A 16 2.81 -9.25 -2.54
CA SER A 16 3.48 -8.78 -1.34
C SER A 16 4.89 -8.33 -1.70
N ALA A 17 5.26 -7.12 -1.31
CA ALA A 17 6.56 -6.53 -1.56
C ALA A 17 7.13 -5.87 -0.29
N TYR A 18 8.44 -5.96 -0.13
CA TYR A 18 9.20 -5.18 0.85
C TYR A 18 10.11 -4.25 0.06
N ILE A 19 10.01 -2.94 0.31
CA ILE A 19 10.70 -1.90 -0.44
C ILE A 19 11.61 -1.14 0.54
N PRO A 20 12.87 -1.58 0.71
CA PRO A 20 13.84 -0.92 1.58
C PRO A 20 14.39 0.34 0.88
N LEU A 21 13.60 1.41 0.85
CA LEU A 21 13.90 2.56 0.01
C LEU A 21 15.06 3.43 0.54
N ALA A 22 15.34 3.40 1.84
CA ALA A 22 16.30 4.28 2.51
C ALA A 22 17.78 3.96 2.19
N ASP A 23 18.10 2.70 1.85
CA ASP A 23 19.50 2.23 1.71
C ASP A 23 19.81 1.62 0.33
N LEU A 24 18.89 1.72 -0.64
CA LEU A 24 19.06 1.13 -1.96
C LEU A 24 19.72 2.10 -2.95
N GLY A 25 20.71 1.62 -3.71
CA GLY A 25 21.24 2.35 -4.87
C GLY A 25 20.20 2.50 -5.98
N GLU A 26 20.28 3.59 -6.75
CA GLU A 26 19.32 3.94 -7.82
C GLU A 26 19.08 2.83 -8.84
N GLU A 27 20.12 2.07 -9.17
CA GLU A 27 20.04 0.93 -10.09
C GLU A 27 19.14 -0.20 -9.54
N VAL A 28 19.22 -0.45 -8.23
CA VAL A 28 18.42 -1.46 -7.55
C VAL A 28 16.97 -1.00 -7.43
N LYS A 29 16.75 0.28 -7.13
CA LYS A 29 15.40 0.88 -7.14
C LYS A 29 14.76 0.73 -8.51
N ARG A 30 15.49 1.04 -9.60
CA ARG A 30 14.98 0.91 -10.97
C ARG A 30 14.59 -0.53 -11.31
N HIS A 31 15.43 -1.50 -10.94
CA HIS A 31 15.11 -2.92 -11.14
C HIS A 31 13.88 -3.35 -10.35
N LEU A 32 13.80 -2.97 -9.07
CA LEU A 32 12.64 -3.27 -8.23
C LEU A 32 11.33 -2.74 -8.83
N TRP A 33 11.35 -1.51 -9.33
CA TRP A 33 10.19 -0.91 -10.00
C TRP A 33 9.84 -1.59 -11.31
N LYS A 34 10.86 -1.97 -12.09
CA LYS A 34 10.66 -2.70 -13.34
C LYS A 34 10.03 -4.07 -13.09
N ASP A 35 10.53 -4.81 -12.11
CA ASP A 35 10.00 -6.12 -11.75
C ASP A 35 8.55 -6.01 -11.26
N LEU A 36 8.24 -4.96 -10.49
CA LEU A 36 6.87 -4.71 -10.03
C LEU A 36 5.94 -4.31 -11.19
N ASP A 37 6.39 -3.47 -12.12
CA ASP A 37 5.67 -3.10 -13.33
C ASP A 37 5.36 -4.33 -14.20
N GLU A 38 6.35 -5.19 -14.45
CA GLU A 38 6.17 -6.44 -15.20
C GLU A 38 5.11 -7.35 -14.56
N VAL A 39 5.13 -7.49 -13.24
CA VAL A 39 4.10 -8.28 -12.51
C VAL A 39 2.73 -7.64 -12.66
N LEU A 40 2.61 -6.31 -12.52
CA LEU A 40 1.32 -5.62 -12.61
C LEU A 40 0.72 -5.64 -14.01
N GLN A 41 1.54 -5.50 -15.04
CA GLN A 41 1.12 -5.65 -16.44
C GLN A 41 0.64 -7.06 -16.75
N GLY A 42 1.17 -8.08 -16.06
CA GLY A 42 0.72 -9.46 -16.16
C GLY A 42 -0.66 -9.73 -15.55
N VAL A 43 -1.22 -8.81 -14.76
CA VAL A 43 -2.53 -8.97 -14.10
C VAL A 43 -3.62 -8.36 -14.98
N PRO A 44 -4.58 -9.16 -15.49
CA PRO A 44 -5.71 -8.63 -16.26
C PRO A 44 -6.49 -7.56 -15.48
N HIS A 45 -6.96 -6.51 -16.16
CA HIS A 45 -7.80 -5.48 -15.53
C HIS A 45 -9.14 -6.01 -15.01
N SER A 46 -9.64 -7.11 -15.58
CA SER A 46 -10.83 -7.82 -15.10
C SER A 46 -10.61 -8.56 -13.78
N ASP A 47 -9.36 -8.86 -13.44
CA ASP A 47 -9.01 -9.61 -12.24
C ASP A 47 -8.86 -8.65 -11.05
N LYS A 48 -9.20 -9.14 -9.86
CA LYS A 48 -8.98 -8.40 -8.62
C LYS A 48 -7.50 -8.41 -8.27
N LEU A 49 -7.00 -7.28 -7.80
CA LEU A 49 -5.60 -7.12 -7.42
C LEU A 49 -5.52 -6.44 -6.06
N PHE A 50 -4.76 -7.05 -5.16
CA PHE A 50 -4.38 -6.53 -3.86
C PHE A 50 -2.86 -6.58 -3.72
N ILE A 51 -2.26 -5.49 -3.24
CA ILE A 51 -0.82 -5.37 -3.03
C ILE A 51 -0.59 -4.97 -1.57
N GLY A 52 0.02 -5.84 -0.79
CA GLY A 52 0.58 -5.49 0.52
C GLY A 52 2.03 -5.05 0.34
N VAL A 53 2.37 -3.86 0.82
CA VAL A 53 3.74 -3.34 0.70
C VAL A 53 4.21 -2.73 2.00
N ASP A 54 5.39 -3.13 2.45
CA ASP A 54 6.16 -2.36 3.44
C ASP A 54 7.08 -1.42 2.67
N PHE A 55 6.76 -0.13 2.72
CA PHE A 55 7.43 0.89 1.92
C PHE A 55 8.42 1.72 2.73
N ASN A 56 8.50 1.53 4.06
CA ASN A 56 9.29 2.37 4.97
C ASN A 56 9.10 3.89 4.76
N GLY A 57 7.95 4.31 4.22
CA GLY A 57 7.62 5.68 3.86
C GLY A 57 6.29 6.09 4.46
N VAL A 58 6.13 7.36 4.82
CA VAL A 58 4.90 7.91 5.42
C VAL A 58 4.22 8.78 4.36
N ILE A 59 3.02 8.40 3.90
CA ILE A 59 2.27 9.17 2.89
C ILE A 59 1.72 10.50 3.43
N GLY A 60 1.62 10.60 4.77
CA GLY A 60 1.17 11.78 5.48
C GLY A 60 -0.34 11.96 5.48
N ALA A 61 -0.81 12.98 6.19
CA ALA A 61 -2.24 13.28 6.34
C ALA A 61 -2.86 13.96 5.11
N SER A 62 -2.05 14.65 4.30
CA SER A 62 -2.56 15.42 3.17
C SER A 62 -2.55 14.58 1.89
N ALA A 63 -3.66 14.62 1.16
CA ALA A 63 -3.91 14.06 -0.15
C ALA A 63 -3.64 15.08 -1.26
N SER A 64 -3.22 16.31 -0.94
CA SER A 64 -2.96 17.35 -1.94
C SER A 64 -2.08 16.82 -3.07
N GLY A 65 -2.65 16.82 -4.28
CA GLY A 65 -2.03 16.32 -5.52
C GLY A 65 -2.24 14.83 -5.81
N TYR A 66 -3.00 14.12 -4.99
CA TYR A 66 -3.20 12.67 -5.03
C TYR A 66 -4.63 12.25 -4.59
N ASP A 67 -5.61 13.14 -4.75
CA ASP A 67 -7.01 12.96 -4.33
C ASP A 67 -7.67 11.70 -4.95
N GLU A 68 -7.12 11.19 -6.04
CA GLU A 68 -7.59 9.98 -6.68
C GLU A 68 -7.14 8.66 -6.02
N VAL A 69 -6.05 8.69 -5.24
CA VAL A 69 -5.44 7.50 -4.62
C VAL A 69 -5.40 7.55 -3.09
N HIS A 70 -5.62 8.73 -2.50
CA HIS A 70 -5.51 9.01 -1.07
C HIS A 70 -6.69 9.88 -0.57
N ASP A 71 -7.41 9.45 0.48
CA ASP A 71 -8.59 10.16 1.00
C ASP A 71 -8.36 10.95 2.33
N ASP A 72 -7.17 11.54 2.54
CA ASP A 72 -6.85 12.42 3.71
C ASP A 72 -7.00 11.81 5.13
N PHE A 73 -7.40 10.55 5.29
CA PHE A 73 -7.65 9.95 6.63
C PHE A 73 -6.39 9.44 7.36
N ASN A 74 -5.20 9.82 6.89
CA ASN A 74 -3.92 9.42 7.50
C ASN A 74 -3.37 10.46 8.48
N PHE A 75 -2.23 10.16 9.09
CA PHE A 75 -1.53 11.05 10.01
C PHE A 75 -0.05 11.23 9.61
N GLY A 76 0.59 12.23 10.20
CA GLY A 76 2.01 12.52 9.99
C GLY A 76 2.31 13.37 8.74
N TYR A 77 3.59 13.67 8.55
CA TYR A 77 4.09 14.42 7.41
C TYR A 77 4.54 13.48 6.30
N ARG A 78 4.23 13.85 5.05
CA ARG A 78 4.64 13.09 3.87
C ARG A 78 6.17 13.03 3.79
N SER A 79 6.73 11.84 3.74
CA SER A 79 8.14 11.60 3.49
C SER A 79 8.41 11.40 1.99
N GLU A 80 9.67 11.43 1.57
CA GLU A 80 10.07 11.12 0.19
C GLU A 80 9.58 9.74 -0.26
N GLY A 81 9.74 8.72 0.60
CA GLY A 81 9.20 7.39 0.35
C GLY A 81 7.67 7.39 0.26
N GLY A 82 6.98 8.21 1.06
CA GLY A 82 5.53 8.39 0.95
C GLY A 82 5.10 8.97 -0.40
N THR A 83 5.81 9.98 -0.90
CA THR A 83 5.57 10.55 -2.23
C THR A 83 5.74 9.50 -3.33
N LEU A 84 6.80 8.70 -3.27
CA LEU A 84 7.05 7.64 -4.26
C LEU A 84 5.97 6.55 -4.24
N LEU A 85 5.42 6.23 -3.07
CA LEU A 85 4.28 5.32 -2.98
C LEU A 85 3.02 5.91 -3.62
N LEU A 86 2.78 7.21 -3.43
CA LEU A 86 1.64 7.92 -4.03
C LEU A 86 1.78 8.02 -5.56
N ASP A 87 2.97 8.33 -6.06
CA ASP A 87 3.29 8.35 -7.50
C ASP A 87 3.05 6.96 -8.12
N PHE A 88 3.51 5.91 -7.44
CA PHE A 88 3.26 4.54 -7.85
C PHE A 88 1.75 4.22 -7.87
N ALA A 89 1.02 4.57 -6.82
CA ALA A 89 -0.42 4.31 -6.78
C ALA A 89 -1.15 5.02 -7.93
N SER A 90 -0.79 6.28 -8.21
CA SER A 90 -1.39 7.08 -9.29
C SER A 90 -1.06 6.50 -10.67
N ALA A 91 0.19 6.09 -10.91
CA ALA A 91 0.62 5.51 -12.18
C ALA A 91 -0.10 4.21 -12.55
N PHE A 92 -0.47 3.40 -11.55
CA PHE A 92 -1.11 2.09 -11.75
C PHE A 92 -2.62 2.07 -11.47
N ASP A 93 -3.26 3.24 -11.32
CA ASP A 93 -4.68 3.39 -10.97
C ASP A 93 -5.07 2.56 -9.74
N LEU A 94 -4.24 2.66 -8.70
CA LEU A 94 -4.42 2.01 -7.40
C LEU A 94 -4.89 3.01 -6.35
N VAL A 95 -5.56 2.50 -5.32
CA VAL A 95 -5.99 3.28 -4.16
C VAL A 95 -5.35 2.68 -2.91
N ILE A 96 -4.89 3.54 -2.01
CA ILE A 96 -4.31 3.14 -0.73
C ILE A 96 -5.43 2.92 0.28
N ALA A 97 -5.78 1.66 0.53
CA ALA A 97 -6.90 1.24 1.37
C ALA A 97 -6.83 1.81 2.79
N ASN A 98 -5.62 1.85 3.35
CA ASN A 98 -5.34 2.35 4.69
C ASN A 98 -5.78 3.81 4.86
N SER A 99 -5.83 4.56 3.76
CA SER A 99 -6.19 5.97 3.75
C SER A 99 -7.66 6.26 3.46
N CYS A 100 -8.45 5.25 3.09
CA CYS A 100 -9.83 5.44 2.61
C CYS A 100 -10.85 5.62 3.73
N PHE A 101 -10.49 5.30 4.97
CA PHE A 101 -11.43 5.19 6.08
C PHE A 101 -10.96 6.00 7.26
N HIS A 102 -11.88 6.76 7.86
CA HIS A 102 -11.59 7.47 9.10
C HIS A 102 -11.32 6.48 10.23
N LYS A 103 -10.11 6.56 10.81
CA LYS A 103 -9.66 5.72 11.92
C LYS A 103 -9.00 6.58 12.98
N ARG A 104 -8.93 6.04 14.20
CA ARG A 104 -8.04 6.58 15.23
C ARG A 104 -6.60 6.31 14.84
N GLU A 105 -5.71 7.23 15.16
CA GLU A 105 -4.27 7.11 14.87
C GLU A 105 -3.68 5.78 15.35
N GLU A 106 -4.06 5.34 16.55
CA GLU A 106 -3.66 4.04 17.13
C GLU A 106 -3.99 2.81 16.25
N HIS A 107 -5.00 2.91 15.39
CA HIS A 107 -5.41 1.86 14.45
C HIS A 107 -4.79 2.01 13.06
N LEU A 108 -3.99 3.05 12.85
CA LEU A 108 -3.21 3.29 11.63
C LEU A 108 -1.73 2.97 11.85
N VAL A 109 -1.24 2.89 13.08
CA VAL A 109 0.16 2.57 13.36
C VAL A 109 0.46 1.12 12.98
N THR A 110 1.39 0.92 12.05
CA THR A 110 1.86 -0.41 11.63
C THR A 110 3.21 -0.77 12.24
N PHE A 111 4.01 0.24 12.60
CA PHE A 111 5.29 0.09 13.27
C PHE A 111 5.34 0.92 14.55
N HIS A 112 5.74 0.28 15.65
CA HIS A 112 5.89 0.91 16.95
C HIS A 112 7.20 0.48 17.60
N ASN A 113 8.05 1.42 17.98
CA ASN A 113 9.18 1.18 18.86
C ASN A 113 9.06 2.05 20.13
N MET A 114 10.06 2.03 21.03
CA MET A 114 10.00 2.82 22.28
C MET A 114 9.91 4.34 22.08
N VAL A 115 10.23 4.84 20.89
CA VAL A 115 10.48 6.27 20.62
C VAL A 115 9.56 6.84 19.53
N SER A 116 9.07 6.00 18.61
CA SER A 116 8.32 6.44 17.44
C SER A 116 7.21 5.46 17.04
N LYS A 117 6.11 6.02 16.55
CA LYS A 117 5.03 5.30 15.86
C LYS A 117 5.01 5.72 14.40
N SER A 118 4.95 4.76 13.50
CA SER A 118 4.94 5.00 12.06
C SER A 118 3.93 4.10 11.36
N HIS A 119 3.43 4.58 10.22
CA HIS A 119 2.67 3.80 9.26
C HIS A 119 3.58 3.56 8.06
N ILE A 120 4.00 2.31 7.87
CA ILE A 120 4.94 1.91 6.81
C ILE A 120 4.41 0.76 5.95
N ASP A 121 3.41 0.04 6.46
CA ASP A 121 2.76 -1.07 5.77
C ASP A 121 1.44 -0.61 5.14
N TYR A 122 1.30 -0.78 3.83
CA TYR A 122 0.15 -0.31 3.07
C TYR A 122 -0.49 -1.44 2.29
N LEU A 123 -1.82 -1.40 2.20
CA LEU A 123 -2.60 -2.23 1.31
C LEU A 123 -3.13 -1.38 0.17
N LEU A 124 -2.81 -1.76 -1.06
CA LEU A 124 -3.28 -1.12 -2.28
C LEU A 124 -4.19 -2.06 -3.06
N PHE A 125 -5.16 -1.50 -3.77
CA PHE A 125 -6.02 -2.26 -4.69
C PHE A 125 -6.45 -1.36 -5.85
N ARG A 126 -6.93 -1.95 -6.96
CA ARG A 126 -7.35 -1.19 -8.14
C ARG A 126 -8.46 -0.20 -7.82
N ARG A 127 -8.38 1.03 -8.32
CA ARG A 127 -9.40 2.07 -8.15
C ARG A 127 -10.79 1.63 -8.62
N CYS A 128 -10.89 0.88 -9.71
CA CYS A 128 -12.16 0.32 -10.18
C CYS A 128 -12.85 -0.59 -9.14
N ASN A 129 -12.09 -1.16 -8.20
CA ASN A 129 -12.58 -2.01 -7.12
C ASN A 129 -12.86 -1.24 -5.82
N ARG A 130 -12.82 0.10 -5.81
CA ARG A 130 -13.04 0.93 -4.60
C ARG A 130 -14.36 0.65 -3.90
N GLY A 131 -15.43 0.39 -4.64
CA GLY A 131 -16.72 0.01 -4.05
C GLY A 131 -16.74 -1.35 -3.34
N LEU A 132 -15.71 -2.18 -3.49
CA LEU A 132 -15.62 -3.50 -2.85
C LEU A 132 -14.91 -3.45 -1.48
N CYS A 133 -14.09 -2.44 -1.24
CA CYS A 133 -13.41 -2.27 0.04
C CYS A 133 -14.33 -1.47 0.97
N SER A 134 -14.78 -2.11 2.05
CA SER A 134 -15.64 -1.47 3.06
C SER A 134 -14.88 -1.06 4.33
N ASP A 135 -13.71 -1.65 4.54
CA ASP A 135 -12.83 -1.29 5.65
C ASP A 135 -11.38 -1.72 5.37
N CYS A 136 -10.43 -1.02 6.00
CA CYS A 136 -9.03 -1.42 6.12
C CYS A 136 -8.59 -1.16 7.56
N LYS A 137 -8.11 -2.21 8.24
CA LYS A 137 -7.73 -2.14 9.64
C LYS A 137 -6.35 -2.77 9.84
N VAL A 138 -5.47 -2.03 10.51
CA VAL A 138 -4.22 -2.57 11.03
C VAL A 138 -4.52 -3.40 12.28
N ILE A 139 -4.01 -4.64 12.31
CA ILE A 139 -4.12 -5.54 13.48
C ILE A 139 -2.79 -5.46 14.23
N PRO A 140 -2.76 -4.91 15.46
CA PRO A 140 -1.53 -4.83 16.25
C PRO A 140 -1.00 -6.23 16.55
N THR A 141 0.31 -6.42 16.40
CA THR A 141 1.03 -7.69 16.59
C THR A 141 0.84 -8.28 17.99
N GLU A 142 0.49 -7.46 18.99
CA GLU A 142 0.11 -7.91 20.34
C GLU A 142 -1.04 -8.93 20.34
N ASN A 143 -1.84 -8.97 19.26
CA ASN A 143 -2.96 -9.89 19.08
C ASN A 143 -2.64 -11.08 18.17
N ILE A 144 -1.43 -11.16 17.61
CA ILE A 144 -0.99 -12.25 16.73
C ILE A 144 -0.02 -13.11 17.54
N VAL A 145 -0.59 -13.99 18.36
CA VAL A 145 0.19 -15.00 19.09
C VAL A 145 0.81 -15.96 18.07
N THR A 146 2.14 -15.96 17.96
CA THR A 146 2.93 -17.03 17.33
C THR A 146 3.03 -18.24 18.22
#